data_AF-A0A2A2WGC1-F1
#
_entry.id   AF-A0A2A2WGC1-F1
#
_cell.length_a   1.000
_cell.length_b   1.000
_cell.length_c   1.000
_cell.angle_alpha   90.00
_cell.angle_beta   90.00
_cell.angle_gamma   90.00
#
_symmetry.space_group_name_H-M   'P 1'
#
loop_
_entity.id
_entity.type
_entity.pdbx_description
1 polymer ?
#
loop_
_entity_poly.entity_id
_entity_poly.type
_entity_poly.pdbx_seq_one_letter_code
_entity_poly.pdbx_strand_id
1 'polypeptide(L)'
;MSIFMRFPFRLVLAAISVATLVDVGSLKAQERTAVDEEGRIVNFQRDIVPILRARCLECHNEEEAKGDFRVDDAETFLSYVEPEDAEYSTVLADYMLSDDPDMLMPPPSKGGPMSPHELSLIRVWIDEGAHWPEDVAIVPITSEPEQAAAEPVAEAPMSLVDRVWAFQGFLHPATVHFPIALLLFGALFVVLGWKWPSLGQQIPLACLLLGSLMAIASTAMGWSFAIEKGYGSWTKVDMDSEVFWHRWSGVIVAVTSAVLALVALRALATRNDSLERTWKIGLLVVAGMVGAVGHQGGEMTYGKDFYPKAFRILLGTEGEPVEEQLAEEPAASADGEVVTATVTTASSN
;
A
#
# COMPACT_ATOMS: atom_id res chain seq x y z
N MET A 1 3.49 -51.65 38.06
CA MET A 1 3.90 -51.03 39.35
C MET A 1 4.72 -49.78 39.05
N SER A 2 4.05 -48.70 38.64
CA SER A 2 3.91 -47.43 39.41
C SER A 2 5.16 -46.96 40.14
N ILE A 3 5.94 -46.10 39.48
CA ILE A 3 6.71 -45.04 40.13
C ILE A 3 6.31 -43.72 39.45
N PHE A 4 5.21 -43.17 39.93
CA PHE A 4 4.76 -41.80 39.73
C PHE A 4 5.27 -40.98 40.92
N MET A 5 6.02 -39.90 40.71
CA MET A 5 5.77 -38.57 41.33
C MET A 5 6.90 -37.59 40.97
N ARG A 6 6.63 -36.62 40.07
CA ARG A 6 6.26 -35.22 40.36
C ARG A 6 7.48 -34.29 40.53
N PHE A 7 7.93 -33.72 39.41
CA PHE A 7 8.65 -32.45 39.41
C PHE A 7 7.63 -31.29 39.35
N PRO A 8 7.75 -30.25 40.19
CA PRO A 8 6.73 -29.22 40.29
C PRO A 8 6.80 -28.22 39.13
N PHE A 9 5.78 -28.27 38.30
CA PHE A 9 5.34 -27.22 37.38
C PHE A 9 4.74 -26.07 38.22
N ARG A 10 5.57 -25.18 38.75
CA ARG A 10 5.15 -23.94 39.39
C ARG A 10 6.19 -22.85 39.16
N LEU A 11 5.94 -21.99 38.18
CA LEU A 11 6.27 -20.56 38.17
C LEU A 11 5.80 -19.97 36.82
N VAL A 12 4.49 -19.95 36.66
CA VAL A 12 3.76 -19.02 35.79
C VAL A 12 2.93 -18.18 36.76
N LEU A 13 2.95 -16.85 36.61
CA LEU A 13 2.29 -15.79 37.41
C LEU A 13 3.15 -15.09 38.49
N ALA A 14 3.80 -14.00 38.08
CA ALA A 14 4.03 -12.75 38.83
C ALA A 14 4.80 -11.81 37.86
N ALA A 15 4.49 -10.55 37.60
CA ALA A 15 3.51 -9.63 38.14
C ALA A 15 3.21 -8.58 37.05
N ILE A 16 1.92 -8.34 36.78
CA ILE A 16 1.43 -7.12 36.13
C ILE A 16 1.12 -6.15 37.27
N SER A 17 1.84 -5.03 37.33
CA SER A 17 1.36 -3.73 37.84
C SER A 17 2.54 -2.78 38.05
N VAL A 18 2.81 -1.94 37.06
CA VAL A 18 3.26 -0.57 37.31
C VAL A 18 2.49 0.30 36.32
N ALA A 19 1.32 0.78 36.76
CA ALA A 19 0.62 1.86 36.10
C ALA A 19 1.34 3.16 36.47
N THR A 20 2.26 3.61 35.61
CA THR A 20 2.69 5.01 35.61
C THR A 20 1.63 5.82 34.90
N LEU A 21 0.93 6.66 35.67
CA LEU A 21 0.15 7.78 35.18
C LEU A 21 1.07 8.71 34.38
N VAL A 22 1.06 8.56 33.06
CA VAL A 22 1.51 9.61 32.15
C VAL A 22 0.27 10.42 31.81
N ASP A 23 0.30 11.68 32.21
CA ASP A 23 -0.68 12.70 31.88
C ASP A 23 -0.71 12.85 30.35
N VAL A 24 -1.70 12.19 29.71
CA VAL A 24 -1.94 12.33 28.28
C VAL A 24 -2.66 13.67 28.10
N GLY A 25 -1.84 14.72 28.02
CA GLY A 25 -2.27 16.02 27.54
C GLY A 25 -3.02 15.82 26.22
N SER A 26 -4.24 16.34 26.18
CA SER A 26 -5.18 16.32 25.08
C SER A 26 -4.54 16.80 23.76
N LEU A 27 -3.90 15.88 23.04
CA LEU A 27 -3.65 16.02 21.62
C LEU A 27 -4.98 15.71 20.93
N LYS A 28 -5.73 16.77 20.59
CA LYS A 28 -6.76 16.68 19.57
C LYS A 28 -6.05 16.33 18.26
N ALA A 29 -5.87 15.03 18.02
CA ALA A 29 -5.56 14.54 16.69
C ALA A 29 -6.77 14.87 15.82
N GLN A 30 -6.65 15.90 15.01
CA GLN A 30 -7.63 16.20 13.97
C GLN A 30 -7.69 14.97 13.07
N GLU A 31 -8.84 14.32 13.12
CA GLU A 31 -9.21 13.16 12.34
C GLU A 31 -9.00 13.53 10.86
N ARG A 32 -8.06 12.86 10.18
CA ARG A 32 -7.91 13.05 8.73
C ARG A 32 -9.00 12.23 8.06
N THR A 33 -10.17 12.82 7.93
CA THR A 33 -11.23 12.29 7.07
C THR A 33 -10.77 12.27 5.61
N ALA A 34 -11.22 11.26 4.85
CA ALA A 34 -10.92 11.14 3.42
C ALA A 34 -11.59 12.25 2.57
N VAL A 35 -12.41 13.07 3.23
CA VAL A 35 -13.29 14.06 2.65
C VAL A 35 -13.19 15.30 3.53
N ASP A 36 -13.15 16.49 2.92
CA ASP A 36 -13.11 17.75 3.66
C ASP A 36 -14.45 18.12 4.33
N GLU A 37 -14.50 19.25 5.02
CA GLU A 37 -15.68 19.69 5.79
C GLU A 37 -16.92 19.90 4.91
N GLU A 38 -16.72 20.07 3.61
CA GLU A 38 -17.75 20.33 2.61
C GLU A 38 -18.11 19.09 1.78
N GLY A 39 -17.52 17.93 2.05
CA GLY A 39 -17.87 16.70 1.34
C GLY A 39 -17.04 16.40 0.09
N ARG A 40 -15.93 17.12 -0.15
CA ARG A 40 -15.07 16.92 -1.32
C ARG A 40 -13.93 15.95 -1.04
N ILE A 41 -13.64 15.10 -2.03
CA ILE A 41 -12.59 14.09 -2.00
C ILE A 41 -11.25 14.71 -2.43
N VAL A 42 -11.28 15.62 -3.40
CA VAL A 42 -10.07 16.24 -3.95
C VAL A 42 -9.76 17.54 -3.20
N ASN A 43 -8.55 17.64 -2.67
CA ASN A 43 -8.05 18.86 -2.06
C ASN A 43 -7.18 19.62 -3.06
N PHE A 44 -7.60 20.82 -3.47
CA PHE A 44 -6.93 21.60 -4.50
C PHE A 44 -5.42 21.80 -4.23
N GLN A 45 -5.04 22.20 -3.01
CA GLN A 45 -3.64 22.47 -2.65
C GLN A 45 -2.78 21.20 -2.61
N ARG A 46 -3.33 20.09 -2.12
CA ARG A 46 -2.63 18.81 -1.98
C ARG A 46 -2.52 18.07 -3.30
N ASP A 47 -3.59 18.06 -4.09
CA ASP A 47 -3.78 17.14 -5.21
C ASP A 47 -3.65 17.83 -6.58
N ILE A 48 -4.19 19.04 -6.75
CA ILE A 48 -4.23 19.73 -8.05
C ILE A 48 -3.00 20.62 -8.26
N VAL A 49 -2.60 21.38 -7.26
CA VAL A 49 -1.44 22.31 -7.36
C VAL A 49 -0.14 21.60 -7.78
N PRO A 50 0.23 20.42 -7.25
CA PRO A 50 1.43 19.72 -7.71
C PRO A 50 1.38 19.34 -9.20
N ILE A 51 0.20 19.00 -9.70
CA ILE A 51 0.00 18.64 -11.11
C ILE A 51 0.17 19.88 -11.99
N LEU A 52 -0.52 20.98 -11.67
CA LEU A 52 -0.42 22.23 -12.43
C LEU A 52 1.01 22.78 -12.44
N ARG A 53 1.73 22.70 -11.32
CA ARG A 53 3.16 23.08 -11.25
C ARG A 53 4.05 22.21 -12.14
N ALA A 54 3.85 20.89 -12.12
CA ALA A 54 4.71 19.96 -12.85
C ALA A 54 4.43 19.93 -14.35
N ARG A 55 3.18 20.18 -14.77
CA ARG A 55 2.70 19.97 -16.14
C ARG A 55 2.47 21.26 -16.92
N CYS A 56 2.05 22.33 -16.26
CA CYS A 56 1.56 23.53 -16.93
C CYS A 56 2.49 24.73 -16.74
N LEU A 57 3.06 24.88 -15.54
CA LEU A 57 3.76 26.10 -15.13
C LEU A 57 5.08 26.36 -15.88
N GLU A 58 5.70 25.36 -16.52
CA GLU A 58 6.89 25.60 -17.37
C GLU A 58 6.59 26.54 -18.55
N CYS A 59 5.38 26.50 -19.11
CA CYS A 59 5.01 27.20 -20.34
C CYS A 59 3.82 28.17 -20.22
N HIS A 60 3.13 28.18 -19.06
CA HIS A 60 1.94 28.99 -18.78
C HIS A 60 2.09 29.79 -17.48
N ASN A 61 3.18 30.55 -17.37
CA ASN A 61 3.50 31.39 -16.21
C ASN A 61 3.53 32.88 -16.58
N GLU A 62 3.87 33.74 -15.62
CA GLU A 62 3.99 35.19 -15.84
C GLU A 62 5.01 35.59 -16.92
N GLU A 63 6.16 34.89 -16.99
CA GLU A 63 7.25 35.21 -17.93
C GLU A 63 7.01 34.60 -19.32
N GLU A 64 6.37 33.43 -19.37
CA GLU A 64 6.01 32.68 -20.57
C GLU A 64 4.52 32.29 -20.51
N ALA A 65 3.66 33.08 -21.16
CA ALA A 65 2.22 32.81 -21.30
C ALA A 65 1.88 32.30 -22.71
N LYS A 66 2.24 31.05 -23.01
CA LYS A 66 1.94 30.48 -24.34
C LYS A 66 0.42 30.42 -24.56
N GLY A 67 -0.01 30.89 -25.73
CA GLY A 67 -1.44 30.94 -26.08
C GLY A 67 -2.24 31.98 -25.29
N ASP A 68 -1.58 32.95 -24.66
CA ASP A 68 -2.21 33.94 -23.76
C ASP A 68 -2.91 33.30 -22.55
N PHE A 69 -2.46 32.10 -22.18
CA PHE A 69 -2.99 31.33 -21.07
C PHE A 69 -1.98 31.25 -19.93
N ARG A 70 -2.44 31.54 -18.71
CA ARG A 70 -1.68 31.56 -17.47
C ARG A 70 -2.32 30.64 -16.44
N VAL A 71 -1.55 29.69 -15.91
CA VAL A 71 -2.03 28.76 -14.87
C VAL A 71 -1.89 29.36 -13.46
N ASP A 72 -1.05 30.38 -13.31
CA ASP A 72 -0.84 31.10 -12.04
C ASP A 72 -1.90 32.17 -11.77
N ASP A 73 -2.76 32.46 -12.75
CA ASP A 73 -3.93 33.30 -12.61
C ASP A 73 -5.22 32.45 -12.61
N ALA A 74 -5.87 32.40 -11.45
CA ALA A 74 -7.07 31.58 -11.25
C ALA A 74 -8.22 32.01 -12.16
N GLU A 75 -8.38 33.31 -12.41
CA GLU A 75 -9.47 33.83 -13.25
C GLU A 75 -9.29 33.35 -14.71
N THR A 76 -8.07 33.48 -15.24
CA THR A 76 -7.73 32.96 -16.57
C THR A 76 -7.93 31.45 -16.64
N PHE A 77 -7.42 30.67 -15.68
CA PHE A 77 -7.57 29.21 -15.71
C PHE A 77 -9.04 28.77 -15.63
N LEU A 78 -9.80 29.33 -14.69
CA LEU A 78 -11.20 28.96 -14.48
C LEU A 78 -12.11 29.39 -15.64
N SER A 79 -11.70 30.34 -16.48
CA SER A 79 -12.45 30.68 -17.71
C SER A 79 -12.51 29.53 -18.74
N TYR A 80 -11.65 28.52 -18.59
CA TYR A 80 -11.62 27.30 -19.42
C TYR A 80 -12.21 26.08 -18.70
N VAL A 81 -12.72 26.27 -17.48
CA VAL A 81 -13.32 25.23 -16.64
C VAL A 81 -14.81 25.53 -16.50
N GLU A 82 -15.64 24.53 -16.78
CA GLU A 82 -17.06 24.52 -16.46
C GLU A 82 -17.23 23.76 -15.14
N PRO A 83 -17.47 24.44 -14.01
CA PRO A 83 -17.65 23.77 -12.72
C PRO A 83 -18.81 22.78 -12.76
N GLU A 84 -18.64 21.64 -12.10
CA GLU A 84 -19.60 20.51 -12.08
C GLU A 84 -19.73 19.77 -13.42
N ASP A 85 -18.98 20.17 -14.45
CA ASP A 85 -19.01 19.54 -15.77
C ASP A 85 -17.61 19.43 -16.40
N ALA A 86 -16.90 18.37 -16.03
CA ALA A 86 -15.58 18.10 -16.59
C ALA A 86 -15.61 17.78 -18.10
N GLU A 87 -16.73 17.29 -18.64
CA GLU A 87 -16.83 16.93 -20.06
C GLU A 87 -16.95 18.15 -20.97
N TYR A 88 -17.57 19.22 -20.46
CA TYR A 88 -17.66 20.50 -21.17
C TYR A 88 -16.55 21.49 -20.83
N SER A 89 -15.72 21.16 -19.83
CA SER A 89 -14.52 21.94 -19.49
C SER A 89 -13.46 21.86 -20.58
N THR A 90 -13.33 22.92 -21.38
CA THR A 90 -12.38 23.01 -22.50
C THR A 90 -10.94 22.67 -22.09
N VAL A 91 -10.50 23.07 -20.90
CA VAL A 91 -9.14 22.74 -20.40
C VAL A 91 -8.89 21.22 -20.35
N LEU A 92 -9.91 20.43 -20.01
CA LEU A 92 -9.81 18.99 -19.93
C LEU A 92 -10.11 18.34 -21.29
N ALA A 93 -11.26 18.67 -21.88
CA ALA A 93 -11.78 18.03 -23.08
C ALA A 93 -10.97 18.36 -24.36
N ASP A 94 -10.63 19.64 -24.56
CA ASP A 94 -10.03 20.12 -25.80
C ASP A 94 -8.49 20.13 -25.75
N TYR A 95 -7.90 20.09 -24.56
CA TYR A 95 -6.44 20.19 -24.38
C TYR A 95 -5.82 18.99 -23.67
N MET A 96 -6.26 18.60 -22.46
CA MET A 96 -5.63 17.51 -21.71
C MET A 96 -5.96 16.11 -22.25
N LEU A 97 -7.14 15.94 -22.85
CA LEU A 97 -7.62 14.69 -23.45
C LEU A 97 -7.59 14.69 -24.98
N SER A 98 -7.01 15.72 -25.60
CA SER A 98 -6.99 15.85 -27.06
C SER A 98 -6.21 14.73 -27.75
N ASP A 99 -6.79 14.17 -28.82
CA ASP A 99 -6.10 13.24 -29.71
C ASP A 99 -5.17 13.96 -30.72
N ASP A 100 -5.34 15.27 -30.91
CA ASP A 100 -4.49 16.09 -31.79
C ASP A 100 -3.19 16.48 -31.05
N PRO A 101 -2.00 16.02 -31.51
CA PRO A 101 -0.71 16.32 -30.86
C PRO A 101 -0.37 17.81 -30.78
N ASP A 102 -0.92 18.65 -31.66
CA ASP A 102 -0.67 20.09 -31.67
C ASP A 102 -1.56 20.84 -30.65
N MET A 103 -2.70 20.24 -30.27
CA MET A 103 -3.62 20.76 -29.25
C MET A 103 -3.37 20.13 -27.87
N LEU A 104 -2.79 18.92 -27.81
CA LEU A 104 -2.55 18.21 -26.56
C LEU A 104 -1.64 19.02 -25.61
N MET A 105 -2.15 19.30 -24.42
CA MET A 105 -1.39 19.93 -23.34
C MET A 105 -1.27 18.99 -22.13
N PRO A 106 -0.04 18.72 -21.63
CA PRO A 106 1.24 19.18 -22.15
C PRO A 106 1.58 18.54 -23.52
N PRO A 107 2.40 19.20 -24.37
CA PRO A 107 2.81 18.60 -25.64
C PRO A 107 3.62 17.31 -25.45
N PRO A 108 3.61 16.36 -26.41
CA PRO A 108 4.40 15.13 -26.32
C PRO A 108 5.90 15.38 -26.13
N SER A 109 6.43 16.49 -26.67
CA SER A 109 7.84 16.89 -26.52
C SER A 109 8.19 17.43 -25.13
N LYS A 110 7.18 17.71 -24.30
CA LYS A 110 7.29 18.30 -22.96
C LYS A 110 6.62 17.45 -21.87
N GLY A 111 6.46 16.15 -22.14
CA GLY A 111 6.07 15.17 -21.13
C GLY A 111 4.57 14.91 -21.02
N GLY A 112 3.78 15.27 -22.04
CA GLY A 112 2.43 14.73 -22.22
C GLY A 112 2.40 13.41 -23.01
N PRO A 113 1.25 12.71 -23.07
CA PRO A 113 0.03 12.98 -22.31
C PRO A 113 0.22 12.74 -20.80
N MET A 114 -0.68 13.32 -19.99
CA MET A 114 -0.68 13.12 -18.55
C MET A 114 -1.07 11.68 -18.17
N SER A 115 -0.73 11.26 -16.95
CA SER A 115 -1.15 9.94 -16.47
C SER A 115 -2.67 9.92 -16.20
N PRO A 116 -3.32 8.74 -16.31
CA PRO A 116 -4.74 8.60 -15.97
C PRO A 116 -5.08 9.05 -14.54
N HIS A 117 -4.14 8.90 -13.62
CA HIS A 117 -4.29 9.36 -12.24
C HIS A 117 -4.35 10.90 -12.14
N GLU A 118 -3.43 11.61 -12.82
CA GLU A 118 -3.45 13.07 -12.81
C GLU A 118 -4.72 13.62 -13.50
N LEU A 119 -5.14 13.01 -14.60
CA LEU A 119 -6.36 13.38 -15.32
C LEU A 119 -7.63 13.11 -14.49
N SER A 120 -7.68 11.99 -13.78
CA SER A 120 -8.84 11.68 -12.91
C SER A 120 -8.95 12.62 -11.72
N LEU A 121 -7.83 13.04 -11.11
CA LEU A 121 -7.85 14.04 -10.04
C LEU A 121 -8.39 15.39 -10.53
N ILE A 122 -7.95 15.86 -11.72
CA ILE A 122 -8.46 17.08 -12.32
C ILE A 122 -9.95 16.95 -12.66
N ARG A 123 -10.36 15.82 -13.26
CA ARG A 123 -11.76 15.55 -13.59
C ARG A 123 -12.64 15.61 -12.34
N VAL A 124 -12.29 14.87 -11.30
CA VAL A 124 -13.08 14.84 -10.06
C VAL A 124 -13.13 16.21 -9.40
N TRP A 125 -12.02 16.97 -9.39
CA TRP A 125 -12.03 18.33 -8.86
C TRP A 125 -12.97 19.27 -9.63
N ILE A 126 -13.03 19.15 -10.96
CA ILE A 126 -13.97 19.93 -11.77
C ILE A 126 -15.41 19.52 -11.47
N ASP A 127 -15.68 18.22 -11.45
CA ASP A 127 -17.01 17.64 -11.13
C ASP A 127 -17.46 18.03 -9.70
N GLU A 128 -16.52 18.26 -8.77
CA GLU A 128 -16.74 18.78 -7.41
C GLU A 128 -16.95 20.31 -7.35
N GLY A 129 -17.05 20.98 -8.51
CA GLY A 129 -17.30 22.41 -8.62
C GLY A 129 -16.06 23.29 -8.77
N ALA A 130 -14.91 22.70 -9.13
CA ALA A 130 -13.66 23.39 -9.46
C ALA A 130 -13.23 24.44 -8.42
N HIS A 131 -13.39 24.12 -7.13
CA HIS A 131 -13.13 25.10 -6.07
C HIS A 131 -11.65 25.48 -6.03
N TRP A 132 -11.37 26.77 -6.20
CA TRP A 132 -10.04 27.37 -6.12
C TRP A 132 -9.95 28.30 -4.89
N PRO A 133 -9.19 27.93 -3.85
CA PRO A 133 -9.02 28.78 -2.67
C PRO A 133 -8.25 30.07 -2.97
N GLU A 134 -8.72 31.21 -2.45
CA GLU A 134 -8.12 32.54 -2.69
C GLU A 134 -6.69 32.67 -2.13
N ASP A 135 -6.31 31.83 -1.17
CA ASP A 135 -5.02 31.85 -0.47
C ASP A 135 -3.95 30.92 -1.08
N VAL A 136 -4.24 30.27 -2.21
CA VAL A 136 -3.34 29.29 -2.83
C VAL A 136 -2.75 29.82 -4.14
N ALA A 137 -1.44 30.05 -4.14
CA ALA A 137 -0.69 30.47 -5.33
C ALA A 137 0.05 29.29 -6.02
N ILE A 138 0.02 29.29 -7.35
CA ILE A 138 0.77 28.33 -8.18
C ILE A 138 2.12 28.94 -8.57
N VAL A 139 3.08 28.81 -7.65
CA VAL A 139 4.46 29.31 -7.85
C VAL A 139 5.43 28.19 -8.23
N PRO A 140 6.53 28.49 -8.96
CA PRO A 140 7.58 27.52 -9.25
C PRO A 140 8.24 26.97 -7.98
N ILE A 141 8.72 25.72 -8.04
CA ILE A 141 9.38 25.01 -6.92
C ILE A 141 10.79 25.58 -6.60
N THR A 142 11.07 26.83 -6.96
CA THR A 142 12.31 27.53 -6.61
C THR A 142 12.21 28.26 -5.28
N SER A 143 11.01 28.37 -4.71
CA SER A 143 10.82 28.68 -3.29
C SER A 143 10.51 27.38 -2.56
N GLU A 144 11.30 27.07 -1.53
CA GLU A 144 10.98 26.07 -0.52
C GLU A 144 9.50 26.15 -0.16
N PRO A 145 8.81 25.01 0.03
CA PRO A 145 7.38 25.02 0.27
C PRO A 145 7.10 25.87 1.52
N GLU A 146 6.41 26.98 1.31
CA GLU A 146 5.75 27.77 2.35
C GLU A 146 4.59 26.92 2.89
N GLN A 147 4.96 25.93 3.71
CA GLN A 147 4.07 25.44 4.74
C GLN A 147 3.71 26.65 5.58
N ALA A 148 2.40 26.91 5.70
CA ALA A 148 1.84 27.82 6.67
C ALA A 148 2.67 27.78 7.96
N ALA A 149 3.11 28.95 8.40
CA ALA A 149 3.96 29.15 9.57
C ALA A 149 3.31 28.56 10.84
N ALA A 150 3.39 27.25 11.01
CA ALA A 150 3.86 26.69 12.25
C ALA A 150 5.33 27.10 12.31
N GLU A 151 5.70 27.86 13.33
CA GLU A 151 7.10 28.09 13.67
C GLU A 151 7.88 26.78 13.46
N PRO A 152 9.07 26.79 12.83
CA PRO A 152 9.89 25.60 12.79
C PRO A 152 10.21 25.29 14.24
N VAL A 153 9.43 24.40 14.85
CA VAL A 153 9.88 23.65 16.01
C VAL A 153 11.11 22.99 15.46
N ALA A 154 12.27 23.50 15.85
CA ALA A 154 13.54 22.88 15.56
C ALA A 154 13.44 21.48 16.17
N GLU A 155 12.97 20.51 15.37
CA GLU A 155 12.99 19.12 15.74
C GLU A 155 14.47 18.84 15.96
N ALA A 156 14.81 18.58 17.23
CA ALA A 156 16.18 18.34 17.63
C ALA A 156 16.78 17.33 16.65
N PRO A 157 18.04 17.54 16.19
CA PRO A 157 18.64 16.63 15.23
C PRO A 157 18.47 15.20 15.72
N MET A 158 17.84 14.35 14.89
CA MET A 158 17.46 13.00 15.30
C MET A 158 18.63 12.33 16.03
N SER A 159 18.33 11.71 17.17
CA SER A 159 19.38 11.06 17.95
C SER A 159 20.09 10.00 17.10
N LEU A 160 21.34 9.69 17.42
CA LEU A 160 22.06 8.63 16.72
C LEU A 160 21.28 7.30 16.74
N VAL A 161 20.51 7.05 17.81
CA VAL A 161 19.66 5.87 17.95
C VAL A 161 18.53 5.90 16.92
N ASP A 162 17.82 7.03 16.77
CA ASP A 162 16.72 7.16 15.82
C ASP A 162 17.21 7.06 14.38
N ARG A 163 18.37 7.63 14.08
CA ARG A 163 19.02 7.53 12.76
C ARG A 163 19.39 6.09 12.42
N VAL A 164 19.98 5.35 13.37
CA VAL A 164 20.32 3.94 13.18
C VAL A 164 19.05 3.09 13.06
N TRP A 165 18.04 3.38 13.87
CA TRP A 165 16.75 2.71 13.81
C TRP A 165 16.08 2.89 12.45
N ALA A 166 15.99 4.12 11.94
CA ALA A 166 15.43 4.41 10.62
C ALA A 166 16.26 3.75 9.50
N PHE A 167 17.59 3.89 9.56
CA PHE A 167 18.51 3.33 8.55
C PHE A 167 18.33 1.81 8.37
N GLN A 168 18.24 1.04 9.46
CA GLN A 168 18.08 -0.42 9.33
C GLN A 168 16.74 -0.82 8.69
N GLY A 169 15.71 0.03 8.76
CA GLY A 169 14.41 -0.24 8.15
C GLY A 169 14.51 -0.42 6.64
N PHE A 170 15.40 0.33 5.98
CA PHE A 170 15.67 0.21 4.54
C PHE A 170 16.27 -1.15 4.14
N LEU A 171 16.83 -1.90 5.09
CA LEU A 171 17.35 -3.25 4.86
C LEU A 171 16.26 -4.33 4.99
N HIS A 172 15.01 -3.97 5.30
CA HIS A 172 13.91 -4.93 5.39
C HIS A 172 13.73 -5.76 4.10
N PRO A 173 13.62 -5.15 2.89
CA PRO A 173 13.51 -5.92 1.65
C PRO A 173 14.71 -6.84 1.40
N ALA A 174 15.93 -6.42 1.73
CA ALA A 174 17.09 -7.30 1.59
C ALA A 174 17.02 -8.47 2.58
N THR A 175 16.61 -8.20 3.82
CA THR A 175 16.61 -9.17 4.91
C THR A 175 15.50 -10.21 4.76
N VAL A 176 14.35 -9.90 4.16
CA VAL A 176 13.26 -10.89 3.94
C VAL A 176 13.67 -12.05 3.02
N HIS A 177 14.64 -11.86 2.13
CA HIS A 177 15.07 -12.92 1.20
C HIS A 177 15.76 -14.09 1.91
N PHE A 178 16.45 -13.82 3.02
CA PHE A 178 17.16 -14.84 3.80
C PHE A 178 16.22 -15.86 4.46
N PRO A 179 15.24 -15.47 5.32
CA PRO A 179 14.31 -16.43 5.89
C PRO A 179 13.48 -17.13 4.83
N ILE A 180 13.09 -16.44 3.73
CA ILE A 180 12.39 -17.07 2.62
C ILE A 180 13.24 -18.21 2.03
N ALA A 181 14.46 -17.91 1.59
CA ALA A 181 15.34 -18.92 0.98
C ALA A 181 15.69 -20.05 1.96
N LEU A 182 16.06 -19.72 3.20
CA LEU A 182 16.48 -20.72 4.19
C LEU A 182 15.35 -21.64 4.60
N LEU A 183 14.15 -21.13 4.88
CA LEU A 183 13.03 -21.96 5.33
C LEU A 183 12.50 -22.85 4.21
N LEU A 184 12.42 -22.34 2.97
CA LEU A 184 12.06 -23.13 1.79
C LEU A 184 13.12 -24.20 1.48
N PHE A 185 14.40 -23.84 1.52
CA PHE A 185 15.49 -24.78 1.29
C PHE A 185 15.57 -25.84 2.40
N GLY A 186 15.36 -25.47 3.66
CA GLY A 186 15.26 -26.40 4.77
C GLY A 186 14.11 -27.41 4.59
N ALA A 187 12.93 -26.92 4.20
CA ALA A 187 11.77 -27.77 3.89
C ALA A 187 12.03 -28.73 2.73
N LEU A 188 12.67 -28.27 1.65
CA LEU A 188 13.11 -29.13 0.56
C LEU A 188 13.97 -30.29 1.08
N PHE A 189 14.93 -30.02 1.95
CA PHE A 189 15.79 -31.06 2.51
C PHE A 189 15.09 -31.97 3.52
N VAL A 190 14.00 -31.55 4.15
CA VAL A 190 13.12 -32.46 4.91
C VAL A 190 12.49 -33.50 3.97
N VAL A 191 11.97 -33.05 2.82
CA VAL A 191 11.35 -33.94 1.82
C VAL A 191 12.39 -34.86 1.19
N LEU A 192 13.55 -34.33 0.78
CA LEU A 192 14.66 -35.14 0.26
C LEU A 192 15.17 -36.15 1.30
N GLY A 193 15.09 -35.78 2.58
CA GLY A 193 15.41 -36.65 3.72
C GLY A 193 14.57 -37.93 3.79
N TRP A 194 13.38 -37.96 3.19
CA TRP A 194 12.56 -39.19 3.09
C TRP A 194 13.20 -40.24 2.18
N LYS A 195 13.88 -39.81 1.12
CA LYS A 195 14.60 -40.70 0.19
C LYS A 195 16.05 -40.92 0.63
N TRP A 196 16.69 -39.90 1.20
CA TRP A 196 18.09 -39.90 1.62
C TRP A 196 18.20 -39.44 3.09
N PRO A 197 18.09 -40.37 4.06
CA PRO A 197 18.05 -40.04 5.48
C PRO A 197 19.26 -39.24 5.99
N SER A 198 20.43 -39.40 5.37
CA SER A 198 21.65 -38.64 5.71
C SER A 198 21.50 -37.13 5.54
N LEU A 199 20.64 -36.68 4.62
CA LEU A 199 20.42 -35.25 4.33
C LEU A 199 19.32 -34.64 5.22
N GLY A 200 18.44 -35.46 5.79
CA GLY A 200 17.19 -35.02 6.42
C GLY A 200 17.32 -34.44 7.83
N GLN A 201 18.53 -34.25 8.37
CA GLN A 201 18.71 -33.78 9.75
C GLN A 201 19.55 -32.51 9.86
N GLN A 202 20.81 -32.54 9.46
CA GLN A 202 21.73 -31.41 9.69
C GLN A 202 21.36 -30.18 8.85
N ILE A 203 21.02 -30.38 7.58
CA ILE A 203 20.72 -29.29 6.65
C ILE A 203 19.40 -28.59 7.03
N PRO A 204 18.26 -29.30 7.19
CA PRO A 204 17.02 -28.64 7.59
C PRO A 204 17.10 -27.93 8.94
N LEU A 205 17.86 -28.50 9.89
CA LEU A 205 18.08 -27.89 11.20
C LEU A 205 18.83 -26.56 11.08
N ALA A 206 19.96 -26.53 10.37
CA ALA A 206 20.74 -25.31 10.19
C ALA A 206 19.91 -24.21 9.51
N CYS A 207 19.16 -24.60 8.48
CA CYS A 207 18.22 -23.72 7.77
C CYS A 207 17.12 -23.17 8.68
N LEU A 208 16.51 -24.01 9.53
CA LEU A 208 15.49 -23.56 10.47
C LEU A 208 16.05 -22.58 11.51
N LEU A 209 17.22 -22.87 12.07
CA LEU A 209 17.86 -22.01 13.07
C LEU A 209 18.21 -20.64 12.48
N LEU A 210 18.95 -20.62 11.36
CA LEU A 210 19.34 -19.37 10.70
C LEU A 210 18.13 -18.63 10.12
N GLY A 211 17.17 -19.36 9.53
CA GLY A 211 15.94 -18.81 8.98
C GLY A 211 15.08 -18.15 10.07
N SER A 212 14.93 -18.78 11.23
CA SER A 212 14.18 -18.20 12.36
C SER A 212 14.84 -16.91 12.89
N LEU A 213 16.17 -16.88 12.99
CA LEU A 213 16.92 -15.70 13.42
C LEU A 213 16.73 -14.54 12.44
N MET A 214 16.82 -14.80 11.14
CA MET A 214 16.63 -13.79 10.10
C MET A 214 15.17 -13.34 9.96
N ALA A 215 14.19 -14.21 10.23
CA ALA A 215 12.78 -13.84 10.26
C ALA A 215 12.48 -12.84 11.40
N ILE A 216 13.07 -13.06 12.58
CA ILE A 216 12.96 -12.12 13.70
C ILE A 216 13.60 -10.76 13.34
N ALA A 217 14.82 -10.77 12.79
CA ALA A 217 15.51 -9.57 12.37
C ALA A 217 14.72 -8.79 11.30
N SER A 218 14.20 -9.49 10.30
CA SER A 218 13.37 -8.92 9.24
C SER A 218 12.09 -8.28 9.78
N THR A 219 11.42 -8.93 10.74
CA THR A 219 10.20 -8.39 11.39
C THR A 219 10.52 -7.09 12.15
N ALA A 220 11.64 -7.04 12.87
CA ALA A 220 12.06 -5.84 13.58
C ALA A 220 12.38 -4.68 12.61
N MET A 221 13.09 -4.96 11.51
CA MET A 221 13.38 -3.98 10.46
C MET A 221 12.11 -3.49 9.77
N GLY A 222 11.13 -4.37 9.55
CA GLY A 222 9.84 -4.01 8.94
C GLY A 222 9.07 -3.01 9.79
N TRP A 223 9.17 -3.10 11.12
CA TRP A 223 8.53 -2.15 12.03
C TRP A 223 9.16 -0.76 11.98
N SER A 224 10.48 -0.69 11.78
CA SER A 224 11.15 0.58 11.50
C SER A 224 10.70 1.17 10.17
N PHE A 225 10.67 0.35 9.12
CA PHE A 225 10.30 0.78 7.77
C PHE A 225 8.85 1.27 7.64
N ALA A 226 7.93 0.72 8.44
CA ALA A 226 6.53 1.13 8.44
C ALA A 226 6.32 2.60 8.85
N ILE A 227 7.18 3.13 9.73
CA ILE A 227 7.11 4.53 10.19
C ILE A 227 7.48 5.47 9.04
N GLU A 228 8.54 5.15 8.30
CA GLU A 228 9.01 5.93 7.15
C GLU A 228 7.97 6.01 6.02
N LYS A 229 7.26 4.91 5.77
CA LYS A 229 6.23 4.83 4.74
C LYS A 229 4.87 5.41 5.15
N GLY A 230 4.75 5.97 6.36
CA GLY A 230 3.50 6.56 6.84
C GLY A 230 2.41 5.54 7.18
N TYR A 231 2.73 4.24 7.23
CA TYR A 231 1.78 3.18 7.59
C TYR A 231 1.40 3.17 9.08
N GLY A 232 1.95 4.10 9.87
CA GLY A 232 1.59 4.35 11.26
C GLY A 232 2.44 3.55 12.27
N SER A 233 2.57 4.14 13.45
CA SER A 233 3.13 3.49 14.64
C SER A 233 2.13 2.48 15.23
N TRP A 234 2.52 1.79 16.32
CA TRP A 234 1.77 0.77 17.07
C TRP A 234 0.28 1.05 17.36
N THR A 235 -0.18 2.29 17.19
CA THR A 235 -1.51 2.79 17.53
C THR A 235 -2.53 2.76 16.39
N LYS A 236 -2.12 2.58 15.12
CA LYS A 236 -3.06 2.43 14.00
C LYS A 236 -3.24 0.94 13.65
N VAL A 237 -4.41 0.42 13.99
CA VAL A 237 -4.86 -0.93 13.63
C VAL A 237 -5.89 -0.78 12.51
N ASP A 238 -5.41 -0.69 11.28
CA ASP A 238 -6.25 -0.72 10.09
C ASP A 238 -6.33 -2.17 9.59
N MET A 239 -7.43 -2.86 9.93
CA MET A 239 -7.65 -4.28 9.61
C MET A 239 -7.88 -4.54 8.11
N ASP A 240 -8.22 -3.49 7.36
CA ASP A 240 -8.59 -3.58 5.94
C ASP A 240 -7.40 -3.31 5.01
N SER A 241 -6.31 -2.76 5.55
CA SER A 241 -5.06 -2.56 4.80
C SER A 241 -4.35 -3.89 4.47
N GLU A 242 -3.88 -4.03 3.22
CA GLU A 242 -3.01 -5.16 2.83
C GLU A 242 -1.73 -5.22 3.67
N VAL A 243 -1.25 -4.04 4.10
CA VAL A 243 -0.11 -3.88 5.01
C VAL A 243 -0.36 -4.56 6.36
N PHE A 244 -1.58 -4.51 6.89
CA PHE A 244 -1.92 -5.16 8.15
C PHE A 244 -1.77 -6.67 8.07
N TRP A 245 -2.33 -7.28 7.03
CA TRP A 245 -2.26 -8.73 6.84
C TRP A 245 -0.83 -9.19 6.59
N HIS A 246 -0.06 -8.47 5.78
CA HIS A 246 1.37 -8.75 5.57
C HIS A 246 2.19 -8.65 6.85
N ARG A 247 1.95 -7.62 7.67
CA ARG A 247 2.64 -7.41 8.95
C ARG A 247 2.42 -8.57 9.91
N TRP A 248 1.16 -8.97 10.11
CA TRP A 248 0.84 -10.03 11.06
C TRP A 248 1.20 -11.42 10.55
N SER A 249 1.06 -11.69 9.25
CA SER A 249 1.49 -12.95 8.67
C SER A 249 3.02 -13.14 8.79
N GLY A 250 3.80 -12.07 8.60
CA GLY A 250 5.25 -12.06 8.87
C GLY A 250 5.61 -12.35 10.33
N VAL A 251 4.92 -11.71 11.29
CA VAL A 251 5.10 -11.96 12.73
C VAL A 251 4.79 -13.42 13.08
N ILE A 252 3.70 -13.98 12.55
CA ILE A 252 3.33 -15.38 12.79
C ILE A 252 4.42 -16.32 12.29
N VAL A 253 4.98 -16.08 11.11
CA VAL A 253 6.11 -16.86 10.56
C VAL A 253 7.33 -16.77 11.48
N ALA A 254 7.70 -15.57 11.94
CA ALA A 254 8.83 -15.37 12.84
C ALA A 254 8.66 -16.11 14.18
N VAL A 255 7.49 -15.99 14.81
CA VAL A 255 7.19 -16.67 16.08
C VAL A 255 7.15 -18.19 15.89
N THR A 256 6.46 -18.68 14.86
CA THR A 256 6.32 -20.12 14.62
C THR A 256 7.67 -20.76 14.31
N SER A 257 8.48 -20.14 13.44
CA SER A 257 9.83 -20.64 13.14
C SER A 257 10.75 -20.63 14.37
N ALA A 258 10.67 -19.61 15.23
CA ALA A 258 11.42 -19.56 16.48
C ALA A 258 11.00 -20.67 17.47
N VAL A 259 9.70 -20.91 17.62
CA VAL A 259 9.19 -22.02 18.44
C VAL A 259 9.68 -23.36 17.91
N LEU A 260 9.61 -23.59 16.60
CA LEU A 260 10.09 -24.82 15.97
C LEU A 260 11.61 -24.98 16.12
N ALA A 261 12.39 -23.90 16.05
CA ALA A 261 13.82 -23.91 16.33
C ALA A 261 14.10 -24.39 17.76
N LEU A 262 13.35 -23.90 18.76
CA LEU A 262 13.46 -24.36 20.15
C LEU A 262 13.06 -25.84 20.30
N VAL A 263 12.00 -26.28 19.62
CA VAL A 263 11.58 -27.69 19.58
C VAL A 263 12.67 -28.56 18.96
N ALA A 264 13.32 -28.10 17.89
CA ALA A 264 14.42 -28.80 17.23
C ALA A 264 15.64 -28.94 18.15
N LEU A 265 16.03 -27.87 18.84
CA LEU A 265 17.11 -27.91 19.84
C LEU A 265 16.78 -28.89 20.99
N ARG A 266 15.53 -28.88 21.47
CA ARG A 266 15.07 -29.82 22.49
C ARG A 266 15.07 -31.27 21.98
N ALA A 267 14.69 -31.50 20.72
CA ALA A 267 14.73 -32.83 20.10
C ALA A 267 16.16 -33.40 20.09
N LEU A 268 17.16 -32.57 19.77
CA LEU A 268 18.57 -32.96 19.79
C LEU A 268 19.08 -33.25 21.21
N ALA A 269 18.72 -32.40 22.18
CA ALA A 269 19.15 -32.55 23.57
C ALA A 269 18.54 -33.80 24.24
N THR A 270 17.27 -34.10 23.93
CA THR A 270 16.54 -35.22 24.54
C THR A 270 16.57 -36.50 23.70
N ARG A 271 17.14 -36.46 22.49
CA ARG A 271 17.10 -37.55 21.48
C ARG A 271 15.68 -38.12 21.31
N ASN A 272 14.70 -37.23 21.16
CA ASN A 272 13.29 -37.59 21.10
C ASN A 272 12.76 -37.55 19.66
N ASP A 273 12.47 -38.73 19.11
CA ASP A 273 11.96 -38.92 17.73
C ASP A 273 10.61 -38.27 17.47
N SER A 274 9.78 -38.07 18.51
CA SER A 274 8.50 -37.38 18.36
C SER A 274 8.73 -35.89 18.12
N LEU A 275 9.59 -35.26 18.92
CA LEU A 275 9.93 -33.85 18.74
C LEU A 275 10.64 -33.64 17.40
N GLU A 276 11.46 -34.61 16.98
CA GLU A 276 12.12 -34.57 15.68
C GLU A 276 11.10 -34.52 14.52
N ARG A 277 10.10 -35.40 14.56
CA ARG A 277 9.00 -35.37 13.58
C ARG A 277 8.20 -34.08 13.64
N THR A 278 7.92 -33.57 14.84
CA THR A 278 7.16 -32.33 15.02
C THR A 278 7.83 -31.13 14.36
N TRP A 279 9.12 -30.89 14.59
CA TRP A 279 9.76 -29.70 13.99
C TRP A 279 9.95 -29.85 12.49
N LYS A 280 10.15 -31.06 11.96
CA LYS A 280 10.25 -31.32 10.52
C LYS A 280 8.93 -31.06 9.79
N ILE A 281 7.82 -31.57 10.32
CA ILE A 281 6.49 -31.29 9.77
C ILE A 281 6.17 -29.80 9.91
N GLY A 282 6.47 -29.20 11.06
CA GLY A 282 6.30 -27.77 11.28
C GLY A 282 7.09 -26.92 10.29
N LEU A 283 8.32 -27.32 9.92
CA LEU A 283 9.12 -26.63 8.92
C LEU A 283 8.47 -26.66 7.53
N LEU A 284 7.81 -27.76 7.14
CA LEU A 284 7.04 -27.82 5.89
C LEU A 284 5.86 -26.85 5.91
N VAL A 285 5.17 -26.74 7.05
CA VAL A 285 4.05 -25.79 7.22
C VAL A 285 4.57 -24.36 7.13
N VAL A 286 5.64 -24.02 7.86
CA VAL A 286 6.24 -22.68 7.82
C VAL A 286 6.73 -22.32 6.42
N ALA A 287 7.29 -23.27 5.66
CA ALA A 287 7.67 -23.04 4.27
C ALA A 287 6.47 -22.64 3.39
N GLY A 288 5.33 -23.30 3.55
CA GLY A 288 4.09 -22.90 2.88
C GLY A 288 3.62 -21.49 3.29
N MET A 289 3.66 -21.19 4.60
CA MET A 289 3.30 -19.86 5.12
C MET A 289 4.20 -18.76 4.56
N VAL A 290 5.52 -18.97 4.57
CA VAL A 290 6.52 -18.06 4.00
C VAL A 290 6.27 -17.79 2.52
N GLY A 291 5.90 -18.81 1.76
CA GLY A 291 5.50 -18.65 0.36
C GLY A 291 4.27 -17.74 0.20
N ALA A 292 3.25 -17.92 1.05
CA ALA A 292 2.06 -17.08 1.05
C ALA A 292 2.36 -15.63 1.47
N VAL A 293 3.19 -15.41 2.50
CA VAL A 293 3.61 -14.05 2.92
C VAL A 293 4.45 -13.37 1.83
N GLY A 294 5.34 -14.13 1.17
CA GLY A 294 6.12 -13.62 0.04
C GLY A 294 5.25 -13.22 -1.14
N HIS A 295 4.20 -13.99 -1.43
CA HIS A 295 3.20 -13.65 -2.44
C HIS A 295 2.46 -12.36 -2.11
N GLN A 296 1.98 -12.21 -0.87
CA GLN A 296 1.35 -10.97 -0.39
C GLN A 296 2.28 -9.76 -0.50
N GLY A 297 3.57 -9.91 -0.16
CA GLY A 297 4.55 -8.83 -0.32
C GLY A 297 4.78 -8.44 -1.78
N GLY A 298 4.68 -9.40 -2.71
CA GLY A 298 4.72 -9.15 -4.15
C GLY A 298 3.51 -8.36 -4.64
N GLU A 299 2.31 -8.73 -4.20
CA GLU A 299 1.06 -8.02 -4.55
C GLU A 299 1.08 -6.55 -4.09
N MET A 300 1.62 -6.27 -2.90
CA MET A 300 1.77 -4.90 -2.41
C MET A 300 2.73 -4.05 -3.26
N THR A 301 3.66 -4.68 -3.98
CA THR A 301 4.67 -3.99 -4.80
C THR A 301 4.23 -3.85 -6.27
N TYR A 302 3.58 -4.88 -6.81
CA TYR A 302 3.24 -4.98 -8.24
C TYR A 302 1.75 -4.95 -8.54
N GLY A 303 0.89 -4.89 -7.52
CA GLY A 303 -0.58 -4.93 -7.62
C GLY A 303 -1.14 -6.36 -7.64
N LYS A 304 -2.42 -6.48 -7.27
CA LYS A 304 -3.16 -7.77 -7.20
C LYS A 304 -3.28 -8.49 -8.53
N ASP A 305 -3.32 -7.77 -9.65
CA ASP A 305 -3.46 -8.37 -10.99
C ASP A 305 -2.13 -8.91 -11.54
N PHE A 306 -1.00 -8.73 -10.84
CA PHE A 306 0.31 -9.14 -11.34
C PHE A 306 0.40 -10.64 -11.66
N TYR A 307 0.01 -11.50 -10.70
CA TYR A 307 0.03 -12.95 -10.89
C TYR A 307 -1.14 -13.48 -11.75
N PRO A 308 -2.40 -13.05 -11.55
CA PRO A 308 -3.50 -13.42 -12.43
C PRO A 308 -3.21 -13.10 -13.90
N LYS A 309 -2.62 -11.94 -14.21
CA LYS A 309 -2.15 -11.61 -15.56
C LYS A 309 -1.13 -12.60 -16.09
N ALA A 310 -0.13 -12.98 -15.29
CA ALA A 310 0.86 -13.98 -15.70
C ALA A 310 0.23 -15.35 -16.01
N PHE A 311 -0.77 -15.77 -15.23
CA PHE A 311 -1.53 -16.99 -15.51
C PHE A 311 -2.39 -16.85 -16.76
N ARG A 312 -3.00 -15.68 -17.00
CA ARG A 312 -3.77 -15.42 -18.23
C ARG A 312 -2.89 -15.52 -19.47
N ILE A 313 -1.68 -14.97 -19.43
CA ILE A 313 -0.65 -15.12 -20.47
C ILE A 313 -0.30 -16.59 -20.67
N LEU A 314 0.00 -17.32 -19.59
CA LEU A 314 0.39 -18.73 -19.66
C LEU A 314 -0.71 -19.63 -20.23
N LEU A 315 -1.97 -19.32 -19.91
CA LEU A 315 -3.15 -20.07 -20.35
C LEU A 315 -3.70 -19.58 -21.71
N GLY A 316 -3.16 -18.49 -22.27
CA GLY A 316 -3.59 -17.94 -23.56
C GLY A 316 -4.98 -17.28 -23.53
N THR A 317 -5.38 -16.71 -22.39
CA THR A 317 -6.73 -16.16 -22.13
C THR A 317 -6.79 -14.62 -22.18
N GLU A 318 -5.82 -13.96 -22.80
CA GLU A 318 -5.77 -12.48 -22.92
C GLU A 318 -6.89 -11.86 -23.79
N GLY A 319 -7.88 -12.64 -24.22
CA GLY A 319 -8.95 -12.24 -25.12
C GLY A 319 -10.28 -11.82 -24.48
N GLU A 320 -10.42 -11.83 -23.15
CA GLU A 320 -11.64 -11.37 -22.49
C GLU A 320 -11.38 -10.09 -21.67
N PRO A 321 -12.02 -8.95 -22.03
CA PRO A 321 -11.98 -7.76 -21.19
C PRO A 321 -12.75 -8.05 -19.90
N VAL A 322 -12.14 -7.72 -18.76
CA VAL A 322 -12.82 -7.74 -17.46
C VAL A 322 -13.76 -6.55 -17.44
N GLU A 323 -14.96 -6.75 -17.96
CA GLU A 323 -16.12 -5.87 -17.83
C GLU A 323 -16.82 -6.14 -16.47
N GLU A 324 -16.04 -6.29 -15.40
CA GLU A 324 -16.55 -6.71 -14.09
C GLU A 324 -15.98 -5.83 -12.96
N GLN A 325 -16.10 -4.50 -13.11
CA GLN A 325 -16.08 -3.54 -12.00
C GLN A 325 -17.10 -2.40 -12.13
N LEU A 326 -18.08 -2.48 -13.05
CA LEU A 326 -19.16 -1.48 -13.18
C LEU A 326 -20.58 -2.06 -13.00
N ALA A 327 -20.74 -3.28 -12.48
CA ALA A 327 -22.04 -3.96 -12.45
C ALA A 327 -22.64 -4.23 -11.05
N GLU A 328 -22.19 -3.56 -9.99
CA GLU A 328 -22.82 -3.62 -8.67
C GLU A 328 -23.19 -2.23 -8.12
N GLU A 329 -24.03 -1.50 -8.86
CA GLU A 329 -25.07 -0.70 -8.20
C GLU A 329 -26.44 -1.11 -8.76
N PRO A 330 -27.41 -1.50 -7.90
CA PRO A 330 -28.74 -1.84 -8.37
C PRO A 330 -29.44 -0.54 -8.77
N ALA A 331 -29.83 -0.44 -10.04
CA ALA A 331 -30.74 0.57 -10.54
C ALA A 331 -31.99 0.64 -9.65
N ALA A 332 -32.09 1.70 -8.86
CA ALA A 332 -33.32 2.08 -8.18
C ALA A 332 -34.31 2.55 -9.25
N SER A 333 -35.36 1.75 -9.40
CA SER A 333 -36.58 1.94 -10.19
C SER A 333 -36.99 3.40 -10.42
N ALA A 334 -37.03 3.79 -11.69
CA ALA A 334 -37.84 4.89 -12.17
C ALA A 334 -39.31 4.44 -12.25
N ASP A 335 -40.16 4.98 -11.38
CA ASP A 335 -41.61 4.94 -11.53
C ASP A 335 -42.13 6.34 -11.85
N GLY A 336 -42.74 6.46 -13.03
CA GLY A 336 -43.83 7.38 -13.30
C GLY A 336 -43.50 8.65 -14.09
N GLU A 337 -43.66 8.61 -15.41
CA GLU A 337 -44.75 9.36 -16.04
C GLU A 337 -45.06 8.81 -17.44
N VAL A 338 -46.36 8.63 -17.69
CA VAL A 338 -46.96 8.08 -18.90
C VAL A 338 -47.00 9.17 -19.98
N VAL A 339 -46.36 8.93 -21.13
CA VAL A 339 -46.72 9.64 -22.37
C VAL A 339 -47.07 8.60 -23.44
N THR A 340 -48.36 8.31 -23.54
CA THR A 340 -48.96 7.64 -24.68
C THR A 340 -48.93 8.57 -25.89
N ALA A 341 -48.14 8.25 -26.90
CA ALA A 341 -48.29 8.79 -28.25
C ALA A 341 -48.52 7.64 -29.24
N THR A 342 -49.78 7.55 -29.66
CA THR A 342 -50.36 6.66 -30.68
C THR A 342 -49.59 6.66 -31.99
N VAL A 343 -49.15 5.46 -32.41
CA VAL A 343 -48.70 5.16 -33.77
C VAL A 343 -49.91 5.18 -34.71
N THR A 344 -49.98 6.19 -35.57
CA THR A 344 -50.90 6.19 -36.71
C THR A 344 -50.18 5.59 -37.91
N THR A 345 -50.63 4.41 -38.33
CA THR A 345 -50.27 3.79 -39.60
C THR A 345 -50.88 4.58 -40.76
N ALA A 346 -50.08 4.99 -41.74
CA ALA A 346 -50.57 5.36 -43.06
C ALA A 346 -49.75 4.64 -44.13
N SER A 347 -50.48 3.86 -44.93
CA SER A 347 -50.05 3.08 -46.09
C SER A 347 -50.40 3.84 -47.38
N SER A 348 -49.77 3.41 -48.48
CA SER A 348 -49.94 3.79 -49.91
C SER A 348 -49.21 5.07 -50.33
N ASN A 349 -48.53 5.14 -51.47
CA ASN A 349 -48.55 4.29 -52.67
C ASN A 349 -47.23 4.43 -53.45
#